data_AF-A0A9P5YHF8-F1
#
_entry.id   AF-A0A9P5YHF8-F1
#
_cell.length_a   1.000
_cell.length_b   1.000
_cell.length_c   1.000
_cell.angle_alpha   90.00
_cell.angle_beta   90.00
_cell.angle_gamma   90.00
#
_symmetry.space_group_name_H-M   'P 1'
#
loop_
_entity.id
_entity.type
_entity.pdbx_description
1 polymer ?
#
loop_
_entity_poly.entity_id
_entity_poly.type
_entity_poly.pdbx_seq_one_letter_code
_entity_poly.pdbx_strand_id
1 'polypeptide(L)'
;MAHSVPATARPQMIRCLCGFSSYDGFTIMCDKCARWCHAVCFDITARADVPDNWKCWICLPRPGINKNKAVVLQTARQALFETELRERQLKVIALVPSLEVLASVVMDSFSKLSQIKASPEGCKILVNQCLILLLVIYNTPTPRVDRQDEILSFVVFPMHQTCRMHS
;
A
#
# COMPACT_ATOMS: atom_id res chain seq x y z
N MET A 1 17.05 31.63 -9.43
CA MET A 1 15.94 32.25 -8.69
C MET A 1 14.98 31.15 -8.26
N ALA A 2 14.69 31.03 -6.96
CA ALA A 2 13.77 30.02 -6.43
C ALA A 2 12.34 30.57 -6.51
N HIS A 3 11.51 30.02 -7.39
CA HIS A 3 10.08 30.34 -7.41
C HIS A 3 9.33 29.40 -6.46
N SER A 4 8.57 29.99 -5.54
CA SER A 4 7.65 29.31 -4.65
C SER A 4 6.54 28.62 -5.45
N VAL A 5 6.44 27.29 -5.31
CA VAL A 5 5.37 26.49 -5.93
C VAL A 5 4.09 26.67 -5.11
N PRO A 6 2.92 26.92 -5.73
CA PRO A 6 1.66 27.04 -5.01
C PRO A 6 1.29 25.72 -4.32
N ALA A 7 0.75 25.79 -3.10
CA ALA A 7 0.36 24.66 -2.25
C ALA A 7 -0.79 23.77 -2.82
N THR A 8 -1.24 24.02 -4.05
CA THR A 8 -2.28 23.25 -4.76
C THR A 8 -1.71 22.37 -5.88
N ALA A 9 -0.40 22.40 -6.12
CA ALA A 9 0.23 21.51 -7.08
C ALA A 9 0.22 20.07 -6.54
N ARG A 10 -0.66 19.23 -7.10
CA ARG A 10 -0.63 17.77 -6.91
C ARG A 10 0.83 17.31 -6.99
N PRO A 11 1.30 16.37 -6.13
CA PRO A 11 2.64 15.81 -6.29
C PRO A 11 2.76 15.36 -7.74
N GLN A 12 3.61 16.05 -8.49
CA GLN A 12 3.60 15.91 -9.94
C GLN A 12 4.03 14.48 -10.25
N MET A 13 3.07 13.67 -10.68
CA MET A 13 3.29 12.27 -11.03
C MET A 13 4.55 12.14 -11.88
N ILE A 14 5.43 11.19 -11.52
CA ILE A 14 6.66 10.97 -12.27
C ILE A 14 6.28 10.57 -13.70
N ARG A 15 6.85 11.30 -14.65
CA ARG A 15 6.70 11.09 -16.09
C ARG A 15 8.10 10.90 -16.64
N CYS A 16 8.60 9.68 -16.52
CA CYS A 16 9.96 9.30 -16.87
C CYS A 16 9.99 8.48 -18.17
N LEU A 17 11.14 8.44 -18.83
CA LEU A 17 11.31 7.69 -20.09
C LEU A 17 11.21 6.17 -19.90
N CYS A 18 11.41 5.68 -18.67
CA CYS A 18 11.26 4.28 -18.31
C CYS A 18 9.78 3.84 -18.25
N GLY A 19 8.83 4.78 -18.28
CA GLY A 19 7.39 4.50 -18.22
C GLY A 19 6.83 4.34 -16.80
N PHE A 20 7.69 4.26 -15.77
CA PHE A 20 7.25 4.12 -14.38
C PHE A 20 6.93 5.48 -13.73
N SER A 21 5.86 5.50 -12.93
CA SER A 21 5.37 6.68 -12.20
C SER A 21 5.68 6.66 -10.69
N SER A 22 6.29 5.57 -10.20
CA SER A 22 6.65 5.37 -8.80
C SER A 22 7.85 6.23 -8.38
N TYR A 23 7.82 6.81 -7.18
CA TYR A 23 8.97 7.50 -6.60
C TYR A 23 10.00 6.49 -6.10
N ASP A 24 11.26 6.63 -6.50
CA ASP A 24 12.35 5.67 -6.24
C ASP A 24 13.45 6.23 -5.33
N GLY A 25 13.18 7.36 -4.65
CA GLY A 25 14.10 7.99 -3.71
C GLY A 25 14.86 9.19 -4.26
N PHE A 26 15.08 9.30 -5.57
CA PHE A 26 15.76 10.47 -6.15
C PHE A 26 15.25 10.84 -7.55
N THR A 27 14.55 11.97 -7.60
CA THR A 27 13.94 12.51 -8.82
C THR A 27 14.45 13.90 -9.14
N ILE A 28 14.48 14.22 -10.44
CA ILE A 28 14.85 15.53 -10.98
C ILE A 28 13.70 16.11 -11.80
N MET A 29 13.55 17.43 -11.73
CA MET A 29 12.51 18.18 -12.45
C MET A 29 13.11 18.83 -13.71
N CYS A 30 12.39 18.79 -14.82
CA CYS A 30 12.80 19.47 -16.05
C CYS A 30 12.55 20.98 -15.98
N ASP A 31 13.58 21.78 -16.24
CA ASP A 31 13.48 23.26 -16.20
C ASP A 31 12.60 23.86 -17.29
N LYS A 32 12.32 23.12 -18.37
CA LYS A 32 11.46 23.59 -19.49
C LYS A 32 9.98 23.24 -19.33
N CYS A 33 9.66 22.05 -18.83
CA CYS A 33 8.27 21.55 -18.82
C CYS A 33 7.80 21.04 -17.45
N ALA A 34 8.60 21.26 -16.40
CA ALA A 34 8.36 20.87 -15.01
C ALA A 34 8.09 19.37 -14.78
N ARG A 35 8.26 18.48 -15.79
CA ARG A 35 8.06 17.04 -15.57
C ARG A 35 9.11 16.48 -14.61
N TRP A 36 8.67 15.51 -13.81
CA TRP A 36 9.54 14.79 -12.89
C TRP A 36 10.00 13.48 -13.50
N CYS A 37 11.28 13.17 -13.29
CA CYS A 37 11.97 12.02 -13.84
C CYS A 37 12.84 11.38 -12.76
N HIS A 38 13.09 10.07 -12.85
CA HIS A 38 14.09 9.44 -11.98
C HIS A 38 15.48 9.90 -12.38
N ALA A 39 16.27 10.36 -11.42
CA ALA A 39 17.62 10.87 -11.69
C ALA A 39 18.51 9.78 -12.32
N VAL A 40 18.43 8.57 -11.76
CA VAL A 40 19.23 7.43 -12.20
C VAL A 40 18.94 6.99 -13.63
N CYS A 41 17.74 7.26 -14.16
CA CYS A 41 17.39 6.94 -15.56
C CYS A 41 18.15 7.82 -16.56
N PHE A 42 18.84 8.85 -16.07
CA PHE A 42 19.70 9.74 -16.84
C PHE A 42 21.15 9.70 -16.33
N ASP A 43 21.53 8.62 -15.63
CA ASP A 43 22.86 8.41 -15.04
C ASP A 43 23.27 9.49 -14.02
N ILE A 44 22.30 10.14 -13.37
CA ILE A 44 22.50 11.11 -12.29
C ILE A 44 22.29 10.40 -10.96
N THR A 45 23.36 10.28 -10.17
CA THR A 45 23.34 9.49 -8.92
C THR A 45 23.45 10.34 -7.67
N ALA A 46 24.09 11.50 -7.77
CA ALA A 46 24.21 12.46 -6.68
C ALA A 46 23.59 13.81 -7.05
N ARG A 47 23.27 14.63 -6.03
CA ARG A 47 22.80 16.02 -6.25
C ARG A 47 23.83 16.88 -6.95
N ALA A 48 25.12 16.63 -6.73
CA ALA A 48 26.22 17.32 -7.39
C ALA A 48 26.28 17.05 -8.90
N ASP A 49 25.72 15.92 -9.37
CA ASP A 49 25.68 15.54 -10.78
C ASP A 49 24.54 16.25 -11.54
N VAL A 50 23.66 16.96 -10.84
CA VAL A 50 22.51 17.65 -11.43
C VAL A 50 22.99 18.96 -12.07
N PRO A 51 22.86 19.14 -13.39
CA PRO A 51 23.21 20.41 -14.03
C PRO A 51 22.27 21.55 -13.61
N ASP A 52 22.77 22.79 -13.63
CA ASP A 52 21.97 23.99 -13.32
C ASP A 52 20.73 24.17 -14.22
N ASN A 53 20.78 23.65 -15.46
CA ASN A 53 19.67 23.70 -16.40
C ASN A 53 19.45 22.32 -17.04
N TRP A 54 18.76 21.44 -16.31
CA TRP A 54 18.45 20.10 -16.75
C TRP A 54 17.15 20.02 -17.57
N LYS A 55 17.25 19.36 -18.73
CA LYS A 55 16.12 19.14 -19.64
C LYS A 55 15.89 17.65 -19.86
N CYS A 56 14.61 17.24 -19.75
CA CYS A 56 14.17 15.88 -20.00
C CYS A 56 14.38 15.44 -21.45
N TRP A 57 14.24 14.14 -21.71
CA TRP A 57 14.41 13.54 -23.04
C TRP A 57 13.48 14.09 -24.13
N ILE A 58 12.32 14.66 -23.77
CA ILE A 58 11.40 15.31 -24.73
C ILE A 58 11.86 16.74 -25.04
N CYS A 59 12.25 17.48 -24.00
CA CYS A 59 12.65 18.88 -24.14
C CYS A 59 14.03 19.05 -24.77
N LEU A 60 14.91 18.08 -24.58
CA LEU A 60 16.24 18.00 -25.17
C LEU A 60 16.57 16.52 -25.47
N PRO A 61 16.17 16.00 -26.65
CA PRO A 61 16.52 14.65 -27.08
C PRO A 61 18.05 14.48 -27.17
N ARG A 62 18.58 13.40 -26.59
CA ARG A 62 20.01 13.07 -26.62
C ARG A 62 20.19 11.66 -27.20
N PRO A 63 21.09 11.45 -28.18
CA PRO A 63 21.28 10.15 -28.82
C PRO A 63 21.85 9.06 -27.89
N GLY A 64 22.49 9.44 -26.78
CA GLY A 64 23.10 8.49 -25.83
C GLY A 64 22.18 7.98 -24.70
N ILE A 65 20.90 8.37 -24.66
CA ILE A 65 20.00 7.94 -23.59
C ILE A 65 19.50 6.52 -23.85
N ASN A 66 19.85 5.59 -22.96
CA ASN A 66 19.42 4.19 -23.07
C ASN A 66 18.10 3.95 -22.33
N LYS A 67 16.99 3.99 -23.07
CA LYS A 67 15.65 3.71 -22.52
C LYS A 67 15.52 2.31 -21.95
N ASN A 68 16.08 1.30 -22.61
CA ASN A 68 15.97 -0.09 -22.17
C ASN A 68 16.70 -0.31 -20.83
N LYS A 69 17.88 0.28 -20.66
CA LYS A 69 18.61 0.29 -19.37
C LYS A 69 17.75 0.87 -18.25
N ALA A 70 17.09 2.00 -18.51
CA ALA A 70 16.22 2.65 -17.54
C ALA A 70 14.99 1.80 -17.17
N VAL A 71 14.38 1.10 -18.15
CA VAL A 71 13.26 0.17 -17.91
C VAL A 71 13.71 -1.01 -17.06
N VAL A 72 14.82 -1.66 -17.42
CA VAL A 72 15.36 -2.81 -16.68
C VAL A 72 15.70 -2.42 -15.24
N LEU A 73 16.36 -1.29 -15.05
CA LEU A 73 16.72 -0.79 -13.72
C LEU A 73 15.50 -0.56 -12.83
N GLN A 74 14.47 0.11 -13.35
CA GLN A 74 13.28 0.44 -12.56
C GLN A 74 12.39 -0.79 -12.33
N THR A 75 12.35 -1.73 -13.28
CA THR A 75 11.68 -3.03 -13.08
C THR A 75 12.29 -3.79 -11.91
N ALA A 76 13.63 -3.86 -11.86
CA ALA A 76 14.33 -4.51 -10.76
C ALA A 76 14.06 -3.82 -9.41
N ARG A 77 14.05 -2.48 -9.36
CA ARG A 77 13.72 -1.72 -8.16
C ARG A 77 12.30 -2.00 -7.67
N GLN A 78 11.32 -2.08 -8.56
CA GLN A 78 9.94 -2.39 -8.20
C GLN A 78 9.79 -3.81 -7.64
N ALA A 79 10.45 -4.80 -8.27
CA ALA A 79 10.44 -6.17 -7.77
C ALA A 79 11.07 -6.29 -6.36
N LEU A 80 12.15 -5.55 -6.11
CA LEU A 80 12.76 -5.49 -4.77
C LEU A 80 11.81 -4.86 -3.75
N PHE A 81 11.19 -3.72 -4.08
CA PHE A 81 10.22 -3.08 -3.20
C PHE A 81 9.03 -3.98 -2.87
N GLU A 82 8.51 -4.70 -3.86
CA GLU A 82 7.42 -5.67 -3.68
C GLU A 82 7.85 -6.83 -2.77
N THR A 83 9.08 -7.34 -2.96
CA THR A 83 9.64 -8.39 -2.11
C THR A 83 9.80 -7.92 -0.66
N GLU A 84 10.35 -6.73 -0.45
CA GLU A 84 10.49 -6.14 0.88
C GLU A 84 9.13 -5.91 1.55
N LEU A 85 8.12 -5.48 0.80
CA LEU A 85 6.76 -5.32 1.31
C LEU A 85 6.18 -6.67 1.73
N ARG A 86 6.36 -7.70 0.91
CA ARG A 86 5.90 -9.06 1.21
C ARG A 86 6.57 -9.62 2.45
N GLU A 87 7.87 -9.43 2.61
CA GLU A 87 8.59 -9.84 3.83
C GLU A 87 8.10 -9.10 5.07
N ARG A 88 7.85 -7.79 4.98
CA ARG A 88 7.25 -7.01 6.07
C ARG A 88 5.86 -7.54 6.42
N GLN A 89 5.04 -7.85 5.43
CA GLN A 89 3.72 -8.44 5.64
C GLN A 89 3.83 -9.81 6.32
N LEU A 90 4.73 -10.68 5.88
CA LEU A 90 4.95 -11.99 6.50
C LEU A 90 5.41 -11.86 7.97
N LYS A 91 6.24 -10.87 8.30
CA LYS A 91 6.63 -10.58 9.69
C LYS A 91 5.42 -10.15 10.54
N VAL A 92 4.52 -9.33 9.99
CA VAL A 92 3.27 -8.96 10.67
C VAL A 92 2.37 -10.18 10.86
N ILE A 93 2.22 -11.03 9.85
CA ILE A 93 1.42 -12.25 9.93
C ILE A 93 1.98 -13.21 10.98
N ALA A 94 3.30 -13.35 11.07
CA ALA A 94 3.96 -14.19 12.07
C ALA A 94 3.77 -13.69 13.53
N LEU A 95 3.43 -12.41 13.71
CA LEU A 95 3.08 -11.84 15.02
C LEU A 95 1.61 -12.10 15.39
N VAL A 96 0.76 -12.49 14.44
CA VAL A 96 -0.61 -12.89 14.72
C VAL A 96 -0.54 -14.25 15.43
N PRO A 97 -1.18 -14.42 16.61
CA PRO A 97 -1.29 -15.72 17.25
C PRO A 97 -1.84 -16.75 16.25
N SER A 98 -1.50 -18.04 16.41
CA SER A 98 -2.00 -19.07 15.51
C SER A 98 -3.52 -18.94 15.33
N LEU A 99 -4.05 -19.36 14.17
CA LEU A 99 -5.48 -19.27 13.88
C LEU A 99 -6.33 -19.91 15.01
N GLU A 100 -5.79 -20.92 15.69
CA GLU A 100 -6.38 -21.54 16.88
C GLU A 100 -6.43 -20.60 18.09
N VAL A 101 -5.37 -19.84 18.36
CA VAL A 101 -5.34 -18.83 19.43
C VAL A 101 -6.23 -17.64 19.07
N LEU A 102 -6.27 -17.23 17.80
CA LEU A 102 -7.20 -16.19 17.36
C LEU A 102 -8.66 -16.65 17.50
N ALA A 103 -8.95 -17.89 17.09
CA ALA A 103 -10.27 -18.48 17.22
C ALA A 103 -10.67 -18.66 18.69
N SER A 104 -9.76 -19.06 19.58
CA SER A 104 -10.06 -19.18 21.01
C SER A 104 -10.31 -17.83 21.65
N VAL A 105 -9.54 -16.78 21.31
CA VAL A 105 -9.77 -15.41 21.79
C VAL A 105 -11.11 -14.87 21.28
N VAL A 106 -11.46 -15.13 20.01
CA VAL A 106 -12.74 -14.73 19.42
C VAL A 106 -13.89 -15.49 20.06
N MET A 107 -13.79 -16.80 20.25
CA MET A 107 -14.83 -17.63 20.87
C MET A 107 -15.02 -17.30 22.36
N ASP A 108 -13.93 -17.04 23.10
CA ASP A 108 -13.98 -16.58 24.49
C ASP A 108 -14.66 -15.20 24.57
N SER A 109 -14.31 -14.29 23.66
CA SER A 109 -14.97 -12.98 23.56
C SER A 109 -16.44 -13.09 23.18
N PHE A 110 -16.79 -13.96 22.21
CA PHE A 110 -18.15 -14.25 21.77
C PHE A 110 -18.99 -14.83 22.92
N SER A 111 -18.44 -15.76 23.70
CA SER A 111 -19.11 -16.35 24.85
C SER A 111 -19.46 -15.32 25.94
N LYS A 112 -18.66 -14.25 26.02
CA LYS A 112 -18.85 -13.12 26.95
C LYS A 112 -19.80 -12.05 26.41
N LEU A 113 -20.17 -12.06 25.12
CA LEU A 113 -21.05 -11.04 24.52
C LEU A 113 -22.43 -10.99 25.18
N SER A 114 -22.97 -12.14 25.60
CA SER A 114 -24.24 -12.22 26.32
C SER A 114 -24.22 -11.51 27.68
N GLN A 115 -23.02 -11.25 28.22
CA GLN A 115 -22.79 -10.63 29.52
C GLN A 115 -22.41 -9.14 29.42
N ILE A 116 -22.12 -8.64 28.21
CA ILE A 116 -21.83 -7.22 27.98
C ILE A 116 -23.15 -6.45 27.99
N LYS A 117 -23.42 -5.75 29.10
CA LYS A 117 -24.41 -4.65 29.07
C LYS A 117 -23.91 -3.63 28.06
N ALA A 118 -24.69 -3.36 27.01
CA ALA A 118 -24.33 -2.50 25.89
C ALA A 118 -23.93 -1.09 26.36
N SER A 119 -22.65 -0.94 26.70
CA SER A 119 -22.01 0.33 26.98
C SER A 119 -21.26 0.78 25.73
N PRO A 120 -21.05 2.10 25.53
CA PRO A 120 -20.28 2.60 24.40
C PRO A 120 -18.90 1.95 24.27
N GLU A 121 -18.28 1.58 25.38
CA GLU A 121 -16.98 0.90 25.41
C GLU A 121 -17.08 -0.58 25.01
N GLY A 122 -18.16 -1.27 25.37
CA GLY A 122 -18.44 -2.64 24.93
C GLY A 122 -18.65 -2.74 23.41
N CYS A 123 -19.31 -1.75 22.81
CA CYS A 123 -19.48 -1.68 21.36
C CYS A 123 -18.16 -1.46 20.60
N LYS A 124 -17.24 -0.64 21.15
CA LYS A 124 -15.91 -0.42 20.55
C LYS A 124 -15.07 -1.70 20.55
N ILE A 125 -15.14 -2.48 21.62
CA ILE A 125 -14.43 -3.78 21.72
C ILE A 125 -14.96 -4.74 20.65
N LEU A 126 -16.29 -4.84 20.51
CA LEU A 126 -16.94 -5.64 19.47
C LEU A 126 -16.51 -5.23 18.05
N VAL A 127 -16.55 -3.93 17.73
CA VAL A 127 -16.15 -3.42 16.42
C VAL A 127 -14.69 -3.74 16.13
N ASN A 128 -13.80 -3.57 17.10
CA ASN A 128 -12.38 -3.89 16.94
C ASN A 128 -12.16 -5.40 16.70
N GLN A 129 -12.90 -6.27 17.39
CA GLN A 129 -12.82 -7.71 17.19
C GLN A 129 -13.32 -8.13 15.80
N CYS A 130 -14.41 -7.54 15.31
CA CYS A 130 -14.91 -7.75 13.96
C CYS A 130 -13.92 -7.24 12.89
N LEU A 131 -13.28 -6.09 13.11
CA LEU A 131 -12.25 -5.58 12.22
C LEU A 131 -11.04 -6.52 12.15
N ILE A 132 -10.58 -7.06 13.27
CA ILE A 132 -9.48 -8.03 13.31
C ILE A 132 -9.84 -9.29 12.53
N LEU A 133 -11.06 -9.81 12.69
CA LEU A 133 -11.56 -10.96 11.93
C LEU A 133 -11.62 -10.68 10.42
N LEU A 134 -12.13 -9.52 10.01
CA LEU A 134 -12.18 -9.11 8.61
C LEU A 134 -10.78 -8.95 8.01
N LEU A 135 -9.83 -8.39 8.77
CA LEU A 135 -8.44 -8.28 8.34
C LEU A 135 -7.81 -9.66 8.18
N VAL A 136 -8.10 -10.62 9.06
CA VAL A 136 -7.59 -12.00 8.93
C VAL A 136 -8.20 -12.71 7.73
N ILE A 137 -9.50 -12.56 7.48
CA ILE A 137 -10.17 -13.13 6.29
C ILE A 137 -9.61 -12.51 5.00
N TYR A 138 -9.42 -11.20 4.96
CA TYR A 138 -8.93 -10.51 3.76
C TYR A 138 -7.44 -10.78 3.48
N ASN A 139 -6.64 -11.02 4.52
CA ASN A 139 -5.18 -11.22 4.39
C ASN A 139 -4.76 -12.69 4.41
N THR A 140 -5.68 -13.64 4.54
CA THR A 140 -5.37 -15.07 4.33
C THR A 140 -5.40 -15.38 2.83
N PRO A 141 -4.29 -15.83 2.22
CA PRO A 141 -4.30 -16.22 0.82
C PRO A 141 -5.06 -17.55 0.70
N THR A 142 -6.34 -17.50 0.36
CA THR A 142 -7.11 -18.72 0.11
C THR A 142 -6.68 -19.35 -1.21
N PRO A 143 -6.42 -20.66 -1.26
CA PRO A 143 -6.38 -21.39 -2.51
C PRO A 143 -7.83 -21.66 -2.93
N ARG A 144 -8.25 -21.02 -4.03
CA ARG A 144 -9.52 -21.16 -4.76
C ARG A 144 -10.72 -20.38 -4.20
N VAL A 145 -11.34 -19.67 -5.14
CA VAL A 145 -12.41 -18.67 -5.05
C VAL A 145 -13.74 -19.20 -4.48
N ASP A 146 -13.93 -20.52 -4.32
CA ASP A 146 -15.24 -21.11 -3.97
C ASP A 146 -15.64 -21.04 -2.49
N ARG A 147 -14.77 -20.62 -1.56
CA ARG A 147 -15.06 -20.65 -0.11
C ARG A 147 -15.16 -19.30 0.60
N GLN A 148 -15.03 -18.19 -0.13
CA GLN A 148 -15.19 -16.86 0.47
C GLN A 148 -16.66 -16.58 0.86
N ASP A 149 -17.63 -17.03 0.06
CA ASP A 149 -19.05 -16.82 0.33
C ASP A 149 -19.56 -17.64 1.53
N GLU A 150 -19.05 -18.86 1.73
CA GLU A 150 -19.36 -19.67 2.91
C GLU A 150 -18.89 -18.98 4.20
N ILE A 151 -17.63 -18.53 4.26
CA ILE A 151 -17.07 -17.88 5.46
C ILE A 151 -17.77 -16.54 5.75
N LEU A 152 -18.08 -15.75 4.72
CA LEU A 152 -18.84 -14.52 4.88
C LEU A 152 -20.27 -14.81 5.37
N SER A 153 -20.93 -15.87 4.91
CA SER A 153 -22.25 -16.26 5.43
C SER A 153 -22.22 -16.70 6.90
N PHE A 154 -21.16 -17.38 7.36
CA PHE A 154 -21.04 -17.82 8.75
C PHE A 154 -20.74 -16.67 9.73
N VAL A 155 -20.13 -15.57 9.28
CA VAL A 155 -19.72 -14.46 10.14
C VAL A 155 -20.68 -13.26 10.04
N VAL A 156 -21.17 -12.94 8.84
CA VAL A 156 -22.02 -11.76 8.59
C VAL A 156 -23.49 -12.03 8.96
N PHE A 157 -23.97 -13.26 8.76
CA PHE A 157 -25.38 -13.61 9.00
C PHE A 157 -25.79 -13.60 10.49
N PRO A 158 -24.96 -14.10 11.44
CA PRO A 158 -25.28 -14.00 12.87
C PRO A 158 -25.24 -12.57 13.42
N MET A 159 -24.39 -11.70 12.86
CA MET A 159 -24.29 -10.29 13.27
C MET A 159 -25.53 -9.46 12.87
N HIS A 160 -26.18 -9.78 11.75
CA HIS A 160 -27.39 -9.07 11.33
C HIS A 160 -28.63 -9.47 12.16
N GLN A 161 -28.67 -10.68 12.70
CA GLN A 161 -29.80 -11.16 13.53
C GLN A 161 -29.74 -10.61 14.96
N THR A 162 -28.55 -10.49 15.56
CA THR A 162 -28.38 -9.90 16.90
C THR A 162 -28.71 -8.42 16.95
N CYS A 163 -28.47 -7.66 15.87
CA CYS A 163 -28.89 -6.26 15.79
C CYS A 163 -30.42 -6.06 15.64
N ARG A 164 -31.16 -7.01 15.05
CA ARG A 164 -32.64 -6.90 14.90
C ARG A 164 -33.43 -7.28 16.17
N MET A 165 -32.79 -7.98 17.11
CA MET A 165 -33.43 -8.36 18.38
C MET A 165 -33.42 -7.23 19.43
N HIS A 166 -32.74 -6.11 19.14
CA HIS A 166 -32.57 -4.98 20.06
C HIS A 166 -33.01 -3.62 19.48
N SER A 167 -33.82 -3.63 18.41
CA SER A 167 -34.50 -2.44 17.86
C SER A 167 -35.98 -2.43 18.22
#